data_AF-K3XCS1-F1
#
_entry.id   AF-K3XCS1-F1
#
_cell.length_a   1.000
_cell.length_b   1.000
_cell.length_c   1.000
_cell.angle_alpha   90.00
_cell.angle_beta   90.00
_cell.angle_gamma   90.00
#
_symmetry.space_group_name_H-M   'P 1'
#
loop_
_entity.id
_entity.type
_entity.pdbx_description
1 polymer ?
#
loop_
_entity_poly.entity_id
_entity_poly.type
_entity_poly.pdbx_seq_one_letter_code
_entity_poly.pdbx_strand_id
1 'polypeptide(L)'
;LINNYIHSTSGRGPKVTSAKAKVFVHAVNNHWADNSGHSFDVGTNGNVLLEGNYFESTTNPNVKESTGGILHQALCQSNLGRKCVANTVTSSGALVGRKDAEVLSGIKAFSQIKSYVPKAAQKLPKRTTNFGVGSLA
;
A
#
# COMPACT_ATOMS: atom_id res chain seq x y z
N LEU A 1 -1.15 4.50 5.68
CA LEU A 1 -1.35 5.27 4.44
C LEU A 1 -2.76 4.97 3.95
N ILE A 2 -3.69 5.92 4.11
CA ILE A 2 -5.13 5.67 3.98
C ILE A 2 -5.77 6.75 3.09
N ASN A 3 -6.55 6.35 2.07
CA ASN A 3 -7.34 7.26 1.22
C ASN A 3 -6.53 8.37 0.52
N ASN A 4 -5.31 8.07 0.07
CA ASN A 4 -4.45 9.02 -0.64
C ASN A 4 -4.58 8.85 -2.15
N TYR A 5 -4.45 9.95 -2.89
CA TYR A 5 -4.25 9.93 -4.34
C TYR A 5 -2.79 10.29 -4.66
N ILE A 6 -2.00 9.30 -5.09
CA ILE A 6 -0.58 9.44 -5.42
C ILE A 6 -0.42 9.38 -6.94
N HIS A 7 -0.20 10.53 -7.57
CA HIS A 7 -0.20 10.59 -9.02
C HIS A 7 0.95 11.40 -9.59
N SER A 8 1.27 11.15 -10.86
CA SER A 8 2.28 11.91 -11.62
C SER A 8 3.66 11.91 -10.95
N THR A 9 3.99 10.81 -10.26
CA THR A 9 5.29 10.59 -9.62
C THR A 9 6.15 9.61 -10.44
N SER A 10 7.45 9.58 -10.18
CA SER A 10 8.39 8.68 -10.86
C SER A 10 9.07 7.68 -9.93
N GLY A 11 8.87 7.80 -8.61
CA GLY A 11 9.62 7.03 -7.63
C GLY A 11 9.11 7.27 -6.22
N ARG A 12 9.38 6.32 -5.32
CA ARG A 12 9.29 6.49 -3.86
C ARG A 12 7.96 7.08 -3.37
N GLY A 13 6.86 6.65 -3.97
CA GLY A 13 5.51 6.99 -3.54
C GLY A 13 4.81 5.81 -2.87
N PRO A 14 5.27 5.27 -1.71
CA PRO A 14 6.37 5.70 -0.84
C PRO A 14 7.66 4.85 -0.94
N LYS A 15 8.75 5.35 -0.33
CA LYS A 15 9.86 4.49 0.14
C LYS A 15 9.64 4.09 1.61
N VAL A 16 9.74 2.81 1.94
CA VAL A 16 9.58 2.27 3.31
C VAL A 16 10.84 1.51 3.69
N THR A 17 11.64 2.08 4.60
CA THR A 17 12.90 1.48 5.06
C THR A 17 13.29 2.06 6.41
N SER A 18 14.15 1.36 7.15
CA SER A 18 14.76 1.86 8.38
C SER A 18 16.08 1.16 8.66
N ALA A 19 17.05 1.89 9.22
CA ALA A 19 18.33 1.32 9.64
C ALA A 19 18.28 0.65 11.03
N LYS A 20 17.25 0.94 11.85
CA LYS A 20 17.26 0.60 13.29
C LYS A 20 16.16 -0.37 13.71
N ALA A 21 14.98 -0.27 13.11
CA ALA A 21 13.80 -0.97 13.58
C ALA A 21 12.84 -1.31 12.44
N LYS A 22 12.04 -2.37 12.62
CA LYS A 22 10.99 -2.73 11.67
C LYS A 22 9.94 -1.62 11.56
N VAL A 23 9.63 -1.23 10.33
CA VAL A 23 8.58 -0.27 10.00
C VAL A 23 7.46 -1.01 9.31
N PHE A 24 6.27 -0.96 9.89
CA PHE A 24 5.07 -1.55 9.33
C PHE A 24 4.15 -0.47 8.78
N VAL A 25 3.77 -0.60 7.52
CA VAL A 25 2.84 0.30 6.85
C VAL A 25 1.61 -0.48 6.40
N HIS A 26 0.45 -0.10 6.91
CA HIS A 26 -0.82 -0.49 6.33
C HIS A 26 -1.21 0.55 5.27
N ALA A 27 -1.15 0.14 4.01
CA ALA A 27 -1.53 0.93 2.86
C ALA A 27 -2.88 0.44 2.34
N VAL A 28 -3.92 1.22 2.60
CA VAL A 28 -5.31 0.81 2.37
C VAL A 28 -6.13 1.89 1.67
N ASN A 29 -6.91 1.49 0.67
CA ASN A 29 -7.82 2.35 -0.09
C ASN A 29 -7.17 3.60 -0.71
N ASN A 30 -5.92 3.50 -1.15
CA ASN A 30 -5.26 4.58 -1.89
C ASN A 30 -5.38 4.35 -3.41
N HIS A 31 -5.18 5.41 -4.18
CA HIS A 31 -5.17 5.39 -5.64
C HIS A 31 -3.82 5.88 -6.15
N TRP A 32 -3.11 5.05 -6.90
CA TRP A 32 -1.91 5.41 -7.66
C TRP A 32 -2.27 5.59 -9.13
N ALA A 33 -1.93 6.73 -9.73
CA ALA A 33 -2.22 7.00 -11.14
C ALA A 33 -1.07 7.69 -11.89
N ASP A 34 -0.92 7.37 -13.17
CA ASP A 34 -0.03 8.06 -14.11
C ASP A 34 1.42 8.20 -13.60
N ASN A 35 1.94 7.13 -13.01
CA ASN A 35 3.27 7.09 -12.43
C ASN A 35 4.26 6.43 -13.39
N SER A 36 5.27 7.17 -13.83
CA SER A 36 6.14 6.77 -14.95
C SER A 36 7.27 5.80 -14.58
N GLY A 37 7.65 5.74 -13.29
CA GLY A 37 8.74 4.88 -12.80
C GLY A 37 8.24 3.79 -11.85
N HIS A 38 8.50 3.93 -10.55
CA HIS A 38 8.01 2.98 -9.53
C HIS A 38 7.25 3.69 -8.39
N SER A 39 6.27 3.01 -7.79
CA SER A 39 5.56 3.55 -6.61
C SER A 39 6.23 3.10 -5.32
N PHE A 40 6.05 1.84 -4.91
CA PHE A 40 6.62 1.33 -3.66
C PHE A 40 8.09 0.92 -3.81
N ASP A 41 8.95 1.48 -2.95
CA ASP A 41 10.33 1.08 -2.72
C ASP A 41 10.46 0.60 -1.26
N VAL A 42 10.25 -0.70 -1.03
CA VAL A 42 10.22 -1.29 0.32
C VAL A 42 11.53 -1.99 0.60
N GLY A 43 12.42 -1.32 1.31
CA GLY A 43 13.78 -1.75 1.61
C GLY A 43 13.92 -2.34 3.02
N THR A 44 15.16 -2.35 3.53
CA THR A 44 15.53 -3.00 4.79
C THR A 44 14.63 -2.57 5.94
N ASN A 45 14.18 -3.54 6.74
CA ASN A 45 13.23 -3.37 7.84
C ASN A 45 11.84 -2.83 7.45
N GLY A 46 11.57 -2.54 6.18
CA GLY A 46 10.25 -2.11 5.71
C GLY A 46 9.31 -3.28 5.48
N ASN A 47 8.08 -3.16 5.93
CA ASN A 47 7.04 -4.17 5.84
C ASN A 47 5.69 -3.51 5.48
N VAL A 48 5.04 -3.92 4.40
CA VAL A 48 3.84 -3.25 3.90
C VAL A 48 2.69 -4.24 3.67
N LEU A 49 1.52 -3.94 4.24
CA LEU A 49 0.23 -4.56 3.88
C LEU A 49 -0.50 -3.69 2.86
N LEU A 50 -0.85 -4.24 1.71
CA LEU A 50 -1.62 -3.60 0.65
C LEU A 50 -3.00 -4.25 0.50
N GLU A 51 -4.07 -3.51 0.77
CA GLU A 51 -5.44 -3.98 0.51
C GLU A 51 -6.37 -2.88 0.05
N GLY A 52 -7.29 -3.21 -0.87
CA GLY A 52 -8.27 -2.26 -1.40
C GLY A 52 -7.68 -1.06 -2.15
N ASN A 53 -6.43 -1.12 -2.60
CA ASN A 53 -5.81 -0.03 -3.35
C ASN A 53 -6.08 -0.15 -4.86
N TYR A 54 -6.04 0.97 -5.56
CA TYR A 54 -6.19 1.06 -7.00
C TYR A 54 -4.88 1.54 -7.63
N PHE A 55 -4.34 0.81 -8.61
CA PHE A 55 -3.19 1.21 -9.42
C PHE A 55 -3.64 1.33 -10.88
N GLU A 56 -3.52 2.53 -11.42
CA GLU A 56 -3.83 2.88 -12.81
C GLU A 56 -2.59 3.48 -13.46
N SER A 57 -2.30 3.13 -14.73
CA SER A 57 -1.23 3.75 -15.52
C SER A 57 0.09 3.90 -14.76
N THR A 58 0.42 2.92 -13.92
CA THR A 58 1.57 2.95 -13.01
C THR A 58 2.57 1.92 -13.50
N THR A 59 3.68 2.40 -14.09
CA THR A 59 4.66 1.54 -14.77
C THR A 59 5.12 0.38 -13.88
N ASN A 60 5.49 0.67 -12.63
CA ASN A 60 5.82 -0.35 -11.64
C ASN A 60 5.15 -0.05 -10.28
N PRO A 61 4.09 -0.78 -9.88
CA PRO A 61 3.49 -0.61 -8.54
C PRO A 61 4.49 -0.79 -7.40
N ASN A 62 5.45 -1.71 -7.53
CA ASN A 62 6.53 -1.87 -6.57
C ASN A 62 7.84 -2.34 -7.23
N VAL A 63 8.98 -1.95 -6.65
CA VAL A 63 10.28 -2.48 -7.04
C VAL A 63 10.32 -3.98 -6.73
N LYS A 64 10.61 -4.80 -7.75
CA LYS A 64 10.61 -6.27 -7.67
C LYS A 64 11.71 -6.78 -6.74
N GLU A 65 12.96 -6.37 -7.00
CA GLU A 65 14.15 -6.79 -6.26
C GLU A 65 14.45 -5.81 -5.13
N SER A 66 13.80 -5.98 -3.98
CA SER A 66 14.06 -5.15 -2.80
C SER A 66 14.01 -5.97 -1.51
N THR A 67 14.66 -5.46 -0.46
CA THR A 67 14.96 -6.21 0.76
C THR A 67 13.84 -6.24 1.80
N GLY A 68 12.78 -5.43 1.66
CA GLY A 68 11.65 -5.39 2.59
C GLY A 68 10.46 -6.25 2.18
N GLY A 69 9.49 -6.43 3.07
CA GLY A 69 8.31 -7.29 2.89
C GLY A 69 7.09 -6.56 2.32
N ILE A 70 6.36 -7.22 1.42
CA ILE A 70 5.09 -6.75 0.84
C ILE A 70 4.09 -7.89 0.85
N LEU A 71 2.96 -7.69 1.52
CA LEU A 71 1.80 -8.57 1.46
C LEU A 71 0.65 -7.84 0.75
N HIS A 72 0.16 -8.38 -0.36
CA HIS A 72 -0.95 -7.79 -1.12
C HIS A 72 -2.10 -8.77 -1.41
N GLN A 73 -2.00 -9.99 -0.88
CA GLN A 73 -2.94 -11.09 -1.12
C GLN A 73 -2.98 -12.04 0.07
N ALA A 74 -4.14 -12.67 0.28
CA ALA A 74 -4.39 -13.76 1.22
C ALA A 74 -3.99 -13.50 2.69
N LEU A 75 -4.32 -14.46 3.57
CA LEU A 75 -3.89 -14.50 4.97
C LEU A 75 -4.54 -13.47 5.94
N CYS A 76 -5.41 -12.55 5.51
CA CYS A 76 -6.10 -11.69 6.49
C CYS A 76 -7.09 -12.47 7.37
N GLN A 77 -7.73 -13.55 6.90
CA GLN A 77 -8.77 -14.23 7.68
C GLN A 77 -8.22 -14.77 9.02
N SER A 78 -7.09 -15.47 8.98
CA SER A 78 -6.46 -16.07 10.16
C SER A 78 -5.68 -15.07 11.03
N ASN A 79 -5.35 -13.89 10.50
CA ASN A 79 -4.45 -12.93 11.17
C ASN A 79 -5.14 -11.63 11.60
N LEU A 80 -6.22 -11.25 10.90
CA LEU A 80 -7.04 -10.05 11.11
C LEU A 80 -8.50 -10.37 11.45
N GLY A 81 -8.93 -11.63 11.36
CA GLY A 81 -10.33 -12.03 11.61
C GLY A 81 -11.30 -11.67 10.48
N ARG A 82 -10.80 -11.16 9.36
CA ARG A 82 -11.57 -10.74 8.18
C ARG A 82 -10.87 -11.09 6.88
N LYS A 83 -11.61 -11.21 5.78
CA LYS A 83 -11.02 -11.37 4.44
C LYS A 83 -10.20 -10.11 4.07
N CYS A 84 -9.11 -10.30 3.33
CA CYS A 84 -8.40 -9.16 2.73
C CYS A 84 -9.28 -8.57 1.64
N VAL A 85 -9.13 -7.28 1.38
CA VAL A 85 -9.77 -6.67 0.21
C VAL A 85 -8.76 -6.59 -0.95
N ALA A 86 -9.16 -7.09 -2.11
CA ALA A 86 -8.30 -7.15 -3.29
C ALA A 86 -7.87 -5.74 -3.74
N ASN A 87 -6.63 -5.64 -4.20
CA ASN A 87 -6.15 -4.46 -4.92
C ASN A 87 -6.55 -4.58 -6.39
N THR A 88 -6.84 -3.46 -7.04
CA THR A 88 -7.07 -3.39 -8.49
C THR A 88 -5.82 -2.84 -9.17
N VAL A 89 -5.37 -3.51 -10.23
CA VAL A 89 -4.23 -3.10 -11.05
C VAL A 89 -4.68 -3.07 -12.50
N THR A 90 -4.61 -1.91 -13.13
CA THR A 90 -5.08 -1.67 -14.51
C THR A 90 -4.05 -0.86 -15.27
N SER A 91 -3.74 -1.27 -16.51
CA SER A 91 -2.75 -0.60 -17.37
C SER A 91 -1.42 -0.28 -16.63
N SER A 92 -1.00 -1.19 -15.75
CA SER A 92 0.11 -1.00 -14.82
C SER A 92 1.00 -2.24 -14.82
N GLY A 93 2.22 -2.11 -14.31
CA GLY A 93 3.09 -3.26 -14.05
C GLY A 93 2.51 -4.21 -13.00
N ALA A 94 3.18 -5.35 -12.80
CA ALA A 94 2.75 -6.32 -11.80
C ALA A 94 2.94 -5.79 -10.37
N LEU A 95 1.95 -6.05 -9.50
CA LEU A 95 2.11 -5.91 -8.05
C LEU A 95 2.64 -7.24 -7.50
N VAL A 96 3.82 -7.20 -6.87
CA VAL A 96 4.55 -8.41 -6.46
C VAL A 96 4.72 -8.47 -4.94
N GLY A 97 4.25 -9.56 -4.33
CA GLY A 97 4.38 -9.86 -2.90
C GLY A 97 5.67 -10.61 -2.55
N ARG A 98 6.10 -10.49 -1.30
CA ARG A 98 7.27 -11.17 -0.72
C ARG A 98 7.31 -11.04 0.81
N LYS A 99 7.97 -12.01 1.46
CA LYS A 99 8.21 -12.04 2.92
C LYS A 99 6.93 -11.95 3.76
N ASP A 100 5.87 -12.63 3.33
CA ASP A 100 4.54 -12.60 3.94
C ASP A 100 4.57 -12.80 5.46
N ALA A 101 5.35 -13.77 5.96
CA ALA A 101 5.48 -14.05 7.38
C ALA A 101 6.02 -12.85 8.19
N GLU A 102 6.95 -12.08 7.62
CA GLU A 102 7.50 -10.89 8.27
C GLU A 102 6.43 -9.79 8.37
N VAL A 103 5.72 -9.53 7.28
CA VAL A 103 4.63 -8.54 7.26
C VAL A 103 3.52 -8.93 8.23
N LEU A 104 3.12 -10.21 8.25
CA LEU A 104 2.09 -10.74 9.15
C LEU A 104 2.42 -10.58 10.63
N SER A 105 3.70 -10.68 11.00
CA SER A 105 4.13 -10.50 12.40
C SER A 105 3.75 -9.12 12.93
N GLY A 106 3.94 -8.06 12.14
CA GLY A 106 3.55 -6.70 12.52
C GLY A 106 2.05 -6.47 12.40
N ILE A 107 1.41 -6.96 11.34
CA ILE A 107 -0.05 -6.85 11.16
C ILE A 107 -0.81 -7.34 12.42
N LYS A 108 -0.35 -8.42 13.04
CA LYS A 108 -0.97 -8.96 14.28
C LYS A 108 -0.74 -8.10 15.51
N ALA A 109 0.38 -7.39 15.57
CA ALA A 109 0.81 -6.64 16.73
C ALA A 109 0.07 -5.30 16.90
N PHE A 110 -0.43 -4.71 15.80
CA PHE A 110 -1.06 -3.40 15.81
C PHE A 110 -2.58 -3.48 15.73
N SER A 111 -3.27 -3.08 16.79
CA SER A 111 -4.74 -3.08 16.87
C SER A 111 -5.39 -2.18 15.80
N GLN A 112 -4.70 -1.10 15.41
CA GLN A 112 -5.16 -0.16 14.38
C GLN A 112 -5.34 -0.80 13.01
N ILE A 113 -4.50 -1.80 12.67
CA ILE A 113 -4.61 -2.53 11.39
C ILE A 113 -5.80 -3.49 11.42
N LYS A 114 -6.05 -4.11 12.59
CA LYS A 114 -7.20 -5.02 12.80
C LYS A 114 -8.53 -4.29 12.78
N SER A 115 -8.62 -3.13 13.44
CA SER A 115 -9.86 -2.36 13.55
C SER A 115 -10.22 -1.60 12.27
N TYR A 116 -9.26 -1.35 11.39
CA TYR A 116 -9.56 -0.70 10.12
C TYR A 116 -10.37 -1.63 9.20
N VAL A 117 -11.40 -1.06 8.57
CA VAL A 117 -12.30 -1.76 7.63
C VAL A 117 -12.01 -1.27 6.20
N PRO A 118 -11.25 -2.05 5.40
CA PRO A 118 -10.99 -1.70 4.01
C PRO A 118 -12.25 -1.81 3.17
N LYS A 119 -12.35 -0.93 2.17
CA LYS A 119 -13.38 -0.98 1.13
C LYS A 119 -12.84 -1.61 -0.14
N ALA A 120 -13.73 -1.97 -1.06
CA ALA A 120 -13.34 -2.35 -2.42
C ALA A 120 -12.47 -1.25 -3.05
N ALA A 121 -11.49 -1.65 -3.85
CA ALA A 121 -10.63 -0.70 -4.54
C ALA A 121 -11.45 0.24 -5.44
N GLN A 122 -11.16 1.53 -5.37
CA GLN A 122 -11.88 2.57 -6.11
C GLN A 122 -10.89 3.61 -6.61
N LYS A 123 -11.18 4.17 -7.79
CA LYS A 123 -10.50 5.36 -8.28
C LYS A 123 -10.86 6.53 -7.36
N LEU A 124 -9.86 7.13 -6.75
CA LEU A 124 -10.03 8.39 -6.04
C LEU A 124 -9.86 9.55 -7.05
N PRO A 125 -10.78 10.52 -7.09
CA PRO A 125 -10.63 11.67 -7.95
C PRO A 125 -9.49 12.56 -7.45
N LYS A 126 -8.89 13.33 -8.35
CA LYS A 126 -8.06 14.47 -7.98
C LYS A 126 -8.94 15.45 -7.20
N ARG A 127 -8.75 15.54 -5.88
CA ARG A 127 -9.45 16.53 -5.06
C ARG A 127 -8.61 17.81 -5.03
N THR A 128 -9.16 18.90 -5.55
CA THR A 128 -8.60 20.25 -5.38
C THR A 128 -8.93 20.84 -4.01
N THR A 129 -9.83 20.20 -3.25
CA THR A 129 -10.31 20.70 -1.95
C THR A 129 -9.74 19.96 -0.74
N ASN A 130 -9.24 18.72 -0.88
CA ASN A 130 -8.82 17.87 0.25
C ASN A 130 -7.60 16.97 -0.05
N PHE A 131 -6.53 17.57 -0.59
CA PHE A 131 -5.16 17.04 -0.45
C PHE A 131 -4.24 18.22 -0.08
N GLY A 132 -3.70 18.24 1.15
CA GLY A 132 -3.07 19.45 1.75
C GLY A 132 -4.03 20.23 2.66
N VAL A 133 -3.58 21.33 3.28
CA VAL A 133 -4.36 22.12 4.27
C VAL A 133 -5.65 22.66 3.62
N GLY A 134 -6.82 22.32 4.18
CA GLY A 134 -8.15 22.70 3.64
C GLY A 134 -9.25 21.72 4.01
N SER A 135 -10.53 22.10 3.86
CA SER A 135 -11.66 21.67 4.71
C SER A 135 -12.05 20.19 4.65
N LEU A 136 -11.92 19.52 5.80
CA LEU A 136 -12.57 18.24 6.10
C LEU A 136 -14.07 18.33 5.79
N ALA A 137 -14.57 17.38 5.00
CA ALA A 137 -16.01 17.17 4.80
C ALA A 137 -16.54 16.28 5.92
#